data_AF-A0A972Z044-F1
#
_entry.id   AF-A0A972Z044-F1
#
_cell.length_a   1.000
_cell.length_b   1.000
_cell.length_c   1.000
_cell.angle_alpha   90.00
_cell.angle_beta   90.00
_cell.angle_gamma   90.00
#
_symmetry.space_group_name_H-M   'P 1'
#
loop_
_entity.id
_entity.type
_entity.pdbx_description
1 polymer ?
#
loop_
_entity_poly.entity_id
_entity_poly.type
_entity_poly.pdbx_seq_one_letter_code
_entity_poly.pdbx_strand_id
1 'polypeptide(L)' 'MVVCHCNMVNDRTIYKLANTAGRALTVSDVTNHCGAGGGCGGCVDTIVEVLQARPNDGARQH' A
#
# COMPACT_ATOMS: atom_id res chain seq x y z
N MET A 1 -10.34 -0.89 -0.10
CA MET A 1 -10.63 0.07 -1.19
C MET A 1 -9.65 -0.07 -2.35
N VAL A 2 -10.05 0.26 -3.59
CA VAL A 2 -9.08 0.43 -4.69
C VAL A 2 -8.25 1.67 -4.39
N VAL A 3 -6.93 1.51 -4.39
CA VAL A 3 -5.96 2.57 -4.11
C VAL A 3 -5.36 3.10 -5.42
N CYS A 4 -4.96 2.21 -6.34
CA CYS A 4 -4.42 2.60 -7.64
C CYS A 4 -5.33 2.10 -8.77
N HIS A 5 -5.93 3.03 -9.52
CA HIS A 5 -6.75 2.69 -10.68
C HIS A 5 -5.94 2.27 -11.91
N CYS A 6 -4.71 2.77 -12.09
CA CYS A 6 -3.87 2.39 -13.24
C CYS A 6 -3.49 0.91 -13.22
N ASN A 7 -3.14 0.40 -12.04
CA ASN A 7 -2.64 -0.97 -11.87
C ASN A 7 -3.64 -1.86 -11.11
N MET A 8 -4.87 -1.38 -10.88
CA MET A 8 -5.93 -2.08 -10.16
C MET A 8 -5.49 -2.65 -8.79
N VAL A 9 -4.72 -1.86 -8.05
CA VAL A 9 -4.19 -2.24 -6.72
C VAL A 9 -5.13 -1.75 -5.63
N ASN A 10 -5.45 -2.61 -4.68
CA ASN A 10 -6.22 -2.27 -3.49
C ASN A 10 -5.34 -2.22 -2.23
N ASP A 11 -5.89 -1.61 -1.19
CA ASP A 11 -5.30 -1.53 0.14
C ASP A 11 -4.89 -2.90 0.72
N ARG A 12 -5.69 -3.95 0.50
CA ARG A 12 -5.36 -5.32 0.94
C ARG A 12 -4.03 -5.82 0.37
N THR A 13 -3.69 -5.47 -0.87
CA THR A 13 -2.37 -5.81 -1.45
C THR A 13 -1.25 -5.07 -0.72
N ILE A 14 -1.42 -3.78 -0.43
CA ILE A 14 -0.42 -2.95 0.27
C ILE A 14 -0.25 -3.44 1.73
N TYR A 15 -1.33 -3.82 2.40
CA TYR A 15 -1.32 -4.44 3.74
C TYR A 15 -0.74 -5.86 3.76
N LYS A 16 -0.80 -6.62 2.67
CA LYS A 16 -0.09 -7.91 2.62
C LYS A 16 1.40 -7.68 2.52
N LEU A 17 1.83 -6.83 1.59
CA LEU A 17 3.22 -6.47 1.39
C LEU A 17 3.84 -5.92 2.69
N ALA A 18 3.06 -5.10 3.41
CA ALA A 18 3.34 -4.62 4.75
C ALA A 18 3.88 -5.67 5.71
N ASN A 19 3.03 -6.67 5.93
CA ASN A 19 3.12 -7.60 7.03
C ASN A 19 4.20 -8.63 6.73
N THR A 20 4.47 -8.87 5.45
CA THR A 20 5.52 -9.78 5.00
C THR A 20 6.90 -9.13 4.93
N ALA A 21 7.00 -7.80 4.92
CA ALA A 21 8.29 -7.11 4.70
C ALA A 21 9.23 -7.15 5.91
N GLY A 22 8.70 -7.31 7.13
CA GLY A 22 9.49 -7.27 8.37
C GLY A 22 10.16 -5.92 8.65
N ARG A 23 9.83 -4.87 7.88
CA ARG A 23 10.33 -3.50 8.02
C ARG A 23 9.29 -2.48 7.55
N ALA A 24 9.52 -1.22 7.89
CA ALA A 24 8.79 -0.11 7.29
C ALA A 24 9.00 -0.09 5.76
N LEU A 25 7.92 0.16 5.03
CA LEU A 25 7.92 0.25 3.57
C LEU A 25 7.79 1.70 3.12
N THR A 26 8.37 1.97 1.97
CA THR A 26 8.25 3.24 1.25
C THR A 26 7.29 3.12 0.07
N VAL A 27 6.88 4.24 -0.52
CA VAL A 27 6.11 4.23 -1.77
C VAL A 27 6.89 3.52 -2.88
N SER A 28 8.20 3.73 -2.97
CA SER A 28 9.04 3.04 -3.96
C SER A 28 9.05 1.52 -3.77
N ASP A 29 9.01 1.01 -2.53
CA ASP A 29 8.86 -0.43 -2.28
C ASP A 29 7.53 -0.96 -2.82
N VAL A 30 6.44 -0.21 -2.62
CA VAL A 30 5.12 -0.55 -3.15
C VAL A 30 5.12 -0.51 -4.68
N THR A 31 5.72 0.53 -5.29
CA THR A 31 5.85 0.66 -6.74
C THR A 31 6.64 -0.50 -7.33
N ASN A 32 7.77 -0.87 -6.73
CA ASN A 32 8.60 -1.98 -7.20
C ASN A 32 7.88 -3.32 -7.11
N HIS A 33 6.97 -3.48 -6.15
CA HIS A 33 6.24 -4.74 -5.95
C HIS A 33 5.02 -4.89 -6.85
N CYS A 34 4.21 -3.82 -7.02
CA CYS A 34 2.92 -3.91 -7.72
C CYS A 34 2.62 -2.75 -8.68
N GLY A 35 3.58 -1.86 -8.93
CA GLY A 35 3.45 -0.73 -9.87
C GLY A 35 2.63 0.45 -9.35
N ALA A 36 1.94 0.32 -8.21
CA ALA A 36 1.17 1.42 -7.62
C ALA A 36 2.11 2.59 -7.23
N GLY A 37 1.72 3.82 -7.56
CA GLY A 37 2.55 5.02 -7.40
C GLY A 37 3.47 5.34 -8.58
N GLY A 38 3.73 4.40 -9.50
CA GLY A 38 4.65 4.59 -10.64
C GLY A 38 4.02 5.04 -11.96
N GLY A 39 2.67 5.04 -12.05
CA GLY A 39 1.93 5.43 -13.26
C GLY A 39 1.60 6.92 -13.29
N CYS A 40 0.32 7.26 -13.06
CA CYS A 40 -0.13 8.66 -13.00
C CYS A 40 0.23 9.39 -11.69
N GLY A 41 0.76 8.68 -10.68
CA GLY A 41 1.09 9.24 -9.37
C GLY A 41 -0.10 9.59 -8.46
N GLY A 42 -1.34 9.62 -8.97
CA GLY A 42 -2.51 10.09 -8.20
C GLY A 42 -2.92 9.24 -6.98
N CYS A 43 -2.24 8.12 -6.73
CA CYS A 43 -2.46 7.27 -5.56
C CYS A 43 -1.32 7.33 -4.52
N VAL A 44 -0.29 8.14 -4.76
CA VAL A 44 0.92 8.20 -3.90
C VAL A 44 0.56 8.60 -2.47
N ASP A 45 -0.23 9.65 -2.28
CA ASP A 45 -0.62 10.12 -0.94
C ASP A 45 -1.46 9.06 -0.21
N THR A 46 -2.41 8.43 -0.90
CA THR A 46 -3.20 7.32 -0.33
C THR A 46 -2.33 6.12 0.03
N ILE A 47 -1.28 5.81 -0.74
CA ILE A 47 -0.32 4.76 -0.36
C ILE A 47 0.36 5.14 0.95
N VAL A 48 0.82 6.38 1.11
CA VAL A 48 1.45 6.85 2.35
C VAL A 48 0.49 6.72 3.54
N GLU A 49 -0.77 7.14 3.39
CA GLU A 49 -1.79 7.00 4.42
C GLU A 49 -2.02 5.53 4.80
N VAL A 50 -2.14 4.63 3.82
CA VAL A 50 -2.31 3.19 4.06
C VAL A 50 -1.10 2.58 4.77
N LEU A 51 0.12 3.04 4.45
CA LEU A 51 1.35 2.60 5.11
C LEU A 51 1.43 3.08 6.57
N GLN A 52 0.95 4.30 6.85
CA GLN A 52 0.97 4.93 8.18
C GLN A 52 -0.19 4.47 9.07
N ALA A 53 -1.36 4.21 8.49
CA ALA A 53 -2.56 3.80 9.20
C ALA A 53 -2.50 2.37 9.76
N ARG A 54 -1.39 1.65 9.54
CA ARG A 54 -1.19 0.29 10.06
C ARG A 54 -1.22 0.29 11.58
N PRO A 55 -2.25 -0.29 12.22
CA PRO A 55 -2.16 -0.65 13.63
C PRO A 55 -1.22 -1.84 13.75
N ASN A 56 -0.29 -1.81 14.71
CA ASN A 56 0.54 -2.97 15.06
C ASN A 56 -0.36 -4.22 15.17
N ASP A 57 -0.15 -5.17 14.26
CA ASP A 57 -0.75 -6.50 14.09
C ASP A 57 -1.93 -6.85 15.03
N GLY A 58 -3.17 -6.74 14.53
CA GLY A 58 -4.31 -7.41 15.17
C GLY A 58 -5.72 -6.90 14.83
N ALA A 59 -5.88 -5.64 14.42
CA ALA A 59 -7.21 -5.07 14.19
C ALA A 59 -7.68 -5.29 12.74
N ARG A 60 -8.26 -6.45 12.49
CA ARG A 60 -9.16 -6.74 11.36
C ARG A 60 -10.26 -5.67 11.34
N GLN A 61 -10.27 -4.80 10.33
CA GLN A 61 -11.38 -3.87 10.09
C GLN A 61 -12.21 -4.44 8.93
N HIS A 62 -13.45 -4.80 9.26
CA HIS A 62 -14.45 -5.45 8.42
C HIS A 62 -15.04 -4.46 7.41
#